data_AF-A0A7C3SY09-F1
#
_entry.id   AF-A0A7C3SY09-F1
#
_cell.length_a   1.000
_cell.length_b   1.000
_cell.length_c   1.000
_cell.angle_alpha   90.00
_cell.angle_beta   90.00
_cell.angle_gamma   90.00
#
_symmetry.space_group_name_H-M   'P 1'
#
loop_
_entity.id
_entity.type
_entity.pdbx_description
1 polymer ?
#
loop_
_entity_poly.entity_id
_entity_poly.type
_entity_poly.pdbx_seq_one_letter_code
_entity_poly.pdbx_strand_id
1 'polypeptide(L)'
;KGTNTVRAVFVVDDKAKIRLIIYYPQEVGRNIDEIVRIVNALQIADKYKVAMPENWPNNELISDRVIIPPPTDVNTAKERLAKAKEGGYECFDWWFSHKKLDK
;
A
#
# COMPACT_ATOMS: atom_id res chain seq x y z
N LYS A 1 39.90 -10.95 -4.25
CA LYS A 1 38.43 -10.85 -4.40
C LYS A 1 38.06 -9.38 -4.33
N GLY A 2 37.53 -8.80 -5.41
CA GLY A 2 37.09 -7.40 -5.41
C GLY A 2 35.83 -7.20 -4.58
N THR A 3 35.52 -5.96 -4.23
CA THR A 3 34.25 -5.58 -3.60
C THR A 3 33.11 -5.81 -4.58
N ASN A 4 32.18 -6.70 -4.25
CA ASN A 4 30.98 -6.98 -5.04
C ASN A 4 29.80 -6.22 -4.43
N THR A 5 28.91 -5.69 -5.27
CA THR A 5 27.66 -5.07 -4.81
C THR A 5 26.72 -6.13 -4.22
N VAL A 6 25.85 -5.69 -3.30
CA VAL A 6 24.71 -6.50 -2.87
C VAL A 6 23.59 -6.44 -3.91
N ARG A 7 22.57 -7.30 -3.78
CA ARG A 7 21.43 -7.35 -4.69
C ARG A 7 20.42 -6.26 -4.31
N ALA A 8 20.68 -5.03 -4.76
CA ALA A 8 19.78 -3.90 -4.56
C ALA A 8 18.65 -3.87 -5.62
N VAL A 9 17.46 -3.46 -5.22
CA VAL A 9 16.32 -3.15 -6.09
C VAL A 9 15.86 -1.74 -5.76
N PHE A 10 15.76 -0.89 -6.78
CA PHE A 10 15.24 0.46 -6.68
C PHE A 10 13.96 0.54 -7.51
N VAL A 11 12.83 0.83 -6.88
CA VAL A 11 11.58 1.14 -7.59
C VAL A 11 11.49 2.64 -7.73
N VAL A 12 11.45 3.13 -8.97
CA VAL A 12 11.44 4.56 -9.32
C VAL A 12 10.17 4.88 -10.09
N ASP A 13 9.47 5.94 -9.73
CA ASP A 13 8.24 6.36 -10.40
C ASP A 13 8.47 7.25 -11.64
N ASP A 14 7.39 7.63 -12.31
CA ASP A 14 7.37 8.49 -13.50
C ASP A 14 7.89 9.92 -13.23
N LYS A 15 8.08 10.29 -11.95
CA LYS A 15 8.63 11.57 -11.50
C LYS A 15 10.08 11.45 -11.04
N ALA A 16 10.74 10.35 -11.36
CA ALA A 16 12.10 10.03 -10.95
C ALA A 16 12.31 10.04 -9.43
N LYS A 17 11.27 9.70 -8.65
CA LYS A 17 11.37 9.54 -7.20
C LYS A 17 11.57 8.07 -6.86
N ILE A 18 12.53 7.80 -5.97
CA ILE A 18 12.71 6.47 -5.39
C ILE A 18 11.53 6.20 -4.45
N ARG A 19 10.77 5.15 -4.72
CA ARG A 19 9.57 4.74 -3.98
C ARG A 19 9.83 3.60 -3.01
N LEU A 20 10.78 2.73 -3.36
CA LEU A 20 11.21 1.63 -2.50
C LEU A 20 12.65 1.27 -2.81
N ILE A 21 13.38 0.88 -1.76
CA ILE A 21 14.71 0.29 -1.86
C ILE A 21 14.69 -1.04 -1.11
N ILE A 22 15.14 -2.12 -1.74
CA ILE A 22 15.31 -3.42 -1.09
C ILE A 22 16.75 -3.89 -1.29
N TYR A 23 17.39 -4.35 -0.21
CA TYR A 23 18.73 -4.92 -0.24
C TYR A 23 18.69 -6.39 0.15
N TYR A 24 19.06 -7.28 -0.77
CA TYR A 24 19.30 -8.69 -0.50
C TYR A 24 20.81 -8.97 -0.44
N PRO A 25 21.26 -9.91 0.41
CA PRO A 25 22.65 -10.35 0.40
C PRO A 25 22.96 -11.13 -0.91
N GLN A 26 24.24 -11.43 -1.16
CA GLN A 26 24.64 -12.05 -2.45
C GLN A 26 24.16 -13.49 -2.58
N GLU A 27 24.08 -14.20 -1.46
CA GLU A 27 23.76 -15.61 -1.31
C GLU A 27 22.27 -15.93 -1.41
N VAL A 28 21.38 -14.95 -1.21
CA VAL A 28 19.92 -15.15 -1.27
C VAL A 28 19.33 -14.52 -2.53
N GLY A 29 18.57 -15.31 -3.29
CA GLY A 29 17.81 -14.83 -4.44
C GLY A 29 16.65 -13.91 -4.04
N ARG A 30 16.25 -13.01 -4.95
CA ARG A 30 15.10 -12.11 -4.73
C ARG A 30 13.79 -12.86 -4.98
N ASN A 31 12.74 -12.50 -4.22
CA ASN A 31 11.38 -12.85 -4.58
C ASN A 31 10.85 -11.84 -5.62
N ILE A 32 10.68 -12.29 -6.87
CA ILE A 32 10.21 -11.42 -7.98
C ILE A 32 8.72 -11.13 -7.87
N ASP A 33 7.92 -12.08 -7.39
CA ASP A 33 6.47 -11.89 -7.23
C ASP A 33 6.17 -10.76 -6.24
N GLU A 34 6.99 -10.64 -5.19
CA GLU A 34 6.90 -9.54 -4.23
C GLU A 34 7.20 -8.18 -4.88
N ILE A 35 8.20 -8.12 -5.77
CA ILE A 35 8.54 -6.89 -6.49
C ILE A 35 7.38 -6.49 -7.43
N VAL A 36 6.77 -7.45 -8.13
CA VAL A 36 5.59 -7.20 -8.97
C VAL A 36 4.41 -6.73 -8.12
N ARG A 37 4.15 -7.38 -6.97
CA ARG A 37 3.10 -6.99 -6.03
C ARG A 37 3.29 -5.56 -5.55
N ILE A 38 4.50 -5.18 -5.16
CA ILE A 38 4.86 -3.83 -4.73
C ILE A 38 4.58 -2.80 -5.82
N VAL A 39 5.02 -3.04 -7.06
CA VAL A 39 4.82 -2.09 -8.16
C VAL A 39 3.33 -1.90 -8.43
N ASN A 40 2.55 -2.98 -8.46
CA ASN A 40 1.10 -2.92 -8.61
C ASN A 40 0.44 -2.13 -7.47
N ALA A 41 0.82 -2.41 -6.22
CA ALA A 41 0.31 -1.71 -5.04
C ALA A 41 0.63 -0.21 -5.08
N LEU A 42 1.86 0.17 -5.46
CA LEU A 42 2.27 1.58 -5.58
C LEU A 42 1.47 2.31 -6.66
N GLN A 43 1.28 1.68 -7.82
CA GLN A 43 0.50 2.27 -8.92
C GLN A 43 -0.97 2.48 -8.52
N ILE A 44 -1.58 1.51 -7.83
CA ILE A 44 -2.96 1.61 -7.34
C ILE A 44 -3.06 2.68 -6.24
N ALA A 45 -2.13 2.68 -5.28
CA ALA A 45 -2.09 3.69 -4.22
C ALA A 45 -2.03 5.11 -4.79
N ASP A 46 -1.19 5.33 -5.80
CA ASP A 46 -1.04 6.65 -6.44
C ASP A 46 -2.27 7.05 -7.24
N LYS A 47 -2.87 6.11 -7.99
CA LYS A 47 -4.04 6.35 -8.85
C LYS A 47 -5.28 6.66 -8.02
N TYR A 48 -5.54 5.89 -6.96
CA TYR A 48 -6.78 5.99 -6.18
C TYR A 48 -6.63 6.76 -4.87
N LYS A 49 -5.42 7.23 -4.54
CA LYS A 49 -5.09 7.96 -3.29
C LYS A 49 -5.48 7.15 -2.05
N VAL A 50 -5.05 5.89 -2.03
CA VAL A 50 -5.35 4.91 -0.98
C VAL A 50 -4.05 4.31 -0.44
N ALA A 51 -4.13 3.71 0.74
CA ALA A 51 -3.06 2.91 1.32
C ALA A 51 -3.34 1.41 1.12
N MET A 52 -2.28 0.62 1.06
CA MET A 52 -2.37 -0.83 0.90
C MET A 52 -2.27 -1.50 2.27
N PRO A 53 -3.14 -2.45 2.61
CA PRO A 53 -2.97 -3.26 3.81
C PRO A 53 -1.78 -4.20 3.68
N GLU A 54 -1.40 -4.81 4.81
CA GLU A 54 -0.45 -5.91 4.87
C GLU A 54 -0.87 -7.04 3.92
N ASN A 55 0.09 -7.68 3.25
CA ASN A 55 -0.13 -8.77 2.29
C ASN A 55 -1.19 -8.52 1.20
N TRP A 56 -1.56 -7.27 0.90
CA TRP A 56 -2.51 -6.96 -0.19
C TRP A 56 -2.06 -7.59 -1.51
N PRO A 57 -2.94 -8.28 -2.26
CA PRO A 57 -4.41 -8.34 -2.14
C PRO A 57 -4.97 -9.50 -1.29
N ASN A 58 -4.11 -10.19 -0.53
CA ASN A 58 -4.47 -11.35 0.29
C ASN A 58 -4.43 -11.01 1.79
N ASN A 59 -4.80 -9.78 2.16
CA ASN A 59 -4.80 -9.39 3.56
C ASN A 59 -5.78 -10.25 4.37
N GLU A 60 -5.39 -10.67 5.58
CA GLU A 60 -6.21 -11.57 6.39
C GLU A 60 -7.51 -10.93 6.92
N LEU A 61 -7.54 -9.61 7.09
CA LEU A 61 -8.68 -8.87 7.65
C LEU A 61 -9.62 -8.34 6.57
N ILE A 62 -9.05 -7.73 5.53
CA ILE A 62 -9.81 -6.99 4.51
C ILE A 62 -9.52 -7.44 3.08
N SER A 63 -8.85 -8.58 2.89
CA SER A 63 -8.58 -9.22 1.60
C SER A 63 -7.96 -8.26 0.57
N ASP A 64 -8.65 -8.02 -0.55
CA ASP A 64 -8.19 -7.17 -1.65
C ASP A 64 -8.65 -5.70 -1.53
N ARG A 65 -9.26 -5.34 -0.40
CA ARG A 65 -9.72 -3.97 -0.14
C ARG A 65 -8.54 -3.07 0.18
N VAL A 66 -8.75 -1.78 -0.07
CA VAL A 66 -7.76 -0.74 0.13
C VAL A 66 -8.14 0.15 1.30
N ILE A 67 -7.14 0.66 2.00
CA ILE A 67 -7.32 1.52 3.17
C ILE A 67 -7.48 2.96 2.70
N ILE A 68 -8.49 3.65 3.22
CA ILE A 68 -8.66 5.07 3.02
C ILE A 68 -7.77 5.78 4.04
N PRO A 69 -6.90 6.72 3.64
CA PRO A 69 -6.02 7.42 4.58
C PRO A 69 -6.78 7.97 5.79
N PRO A 70 -6.21 7.84 7.00
CA PRO A 70 -6.87 8.25 8.22
C PRO A 70 -7.08 9.77 8.23
N PRO A 71 -8.19 10.26 8.79
CA PRO A 71 -8.38 11.67 9.09
C PRO A 71 -7.26 12.24 9.97
N THR A 72 -6.83 13.47 9.70
CA THR A 72 -5.82 14.18 10.50
C THR A 72 -6.43 15.17 11.50
N ASP A 73 -7.74 15.36 11.46
CA ASP A 73 -8.47 16.31 12.32
C ASP A 73 -9.82 15.74 12.76
N VAL A 74 -10.39 16.34 13.82
CA VAL A 74 -11.60 15.87 14.49
C VAL A 74 -12.86 16.02 13.63
N ASN A 75 -12.92 17.04 12.77
CA ASN A 75 -14.10 17.27 11.94
C ASN A 75 -14.17 16.21 10.84
N THR A 76 -13.06 15.96 10.16
CA THR A 76 -12.95 14.89 9.14
C THR A 76 -13.20 13.51 9.75
N ALA A 77 -12.78 13.26 11.00
CA ALA A 77 -13.09 12.01 11.70
C ALA A 77 -14.60 11.82 11.93
N LYS A 78 -15.31 12.87 12.34
CA LYS A 78 -16.77 12.83 12.51
C LYS A 78 -17.49 12.61 11.17
N GLU A 79 -17.07 13.32 10.13
CA GLU A 79 -17.61 13.12 8.78
C GLU A 79 -17.38 11.70 8.26
N ARG A 80 -16.20 11.11 8.53
CA ARG A 80 -15.88 9.72 8.16
C ARG A 80 -16.84 8.74 8.79
N LEU A 81 -17.11 8.88 10.08
CA LEU A 81 -18.05 8.03 10.81
C LEU A 81 -19.50 8.22 10.32
N ALA A 82 -19.88 9.45 9.96
CA ALA A 82 -21.21 9.73 9.40
C ALA A 82 -21.40 9.05 8.04
N LYS A 83 -20.45 9.28 7.11
CA LYS A 83 -20.46 8.71 5.76
C LYS A 83 -20.33 7.18 5.76
N ALA A 84 -19.65 6.59 6.74
CA ALA A 84 -19.61 5.13 6.90
C ALA A 84 -21.01 4.52 7.11
N LYS A 85 -21.94 5.27 7.73
CA LYS A 85 -23.34 4.83 7.91
C LYS A 85 -24.18 4.96 6.65
N GLU A 86 -23.80 5.87 5.75
CA GLU A 86 -24.48 6.11 4.47
C GLU A 86 -24.14 5.05 3.40
N GLY A 87 -23.10 4.24 3.65
CA GLY A 87 -22.65 3.16 2.77
C GLY A 87 -21.55 3.59 1.80
N GLY A 88 -20.72 2.64 1.36
CA GLY A 88 -19.64 2.85 0.39
C GLY A 88 -18.22 2.56 0.91
N TYR A 89 -18.03 2.50 2.23
CA TYR A 89 -16.83 1.95 2.86
C TYR A 89 -17.14 1.48 4.27
N GLU A 90 -16.33 0.54 4.76
CA GLU A 90 -16.46 -0.05 6.10
C GLU A 90 -15.39 0.54 7.01
N CYS A 91 -15.73 0.70 8.30
CA CYS A 91 -14.85 1.26 9.30
C CYS A 91 -14.84 0.34 10.52
N PHE A 92 -13.65 -0.07 10.95
CA PHE A 92 -13.46 -0.63 12.29
C PHE A 92 -13.50 0.48 13.34
N ASP A 93 -12.90 1.63 13.00
CA ASP A 93 -12.90 2.83 13.81
C ASP A 93 -12.72 4.07 12.88
N TRP A 94 -12.80 5.28 13.42
CA TRP A 94 -12.71 6.54 12.66
C TRP A 94 -11.41 6.67 11.86
N TRP A 95 -10.32 6.08 12.35
CA TRP A 95 -9.00 6.07 11.71
C TRP A 95 -8.78 4.87 10.78
N PHE A 96 -9.57 3.81 10.92
CA PHE A 96 -9.43 2.60 10.11
C PHE A 96 -10.67 2.37 9.24
N SER A 97 -10.65 2.99 8.06
CA SER A 97 -11.66 2.79 7.02
C SER A 97 -11.08 2.09 5.79
N HIS A 98 -11.85 1.20 5.17
CA HIS A 98 -11.44 0.48 3.98
C HIS A 98 -12.59 0.33 2.97
N LYS A 99 -12.24 0.35 1.69
CA LYS A 99 -13.18 0.24 0.57
C LYS A 99 -12.73 -0.80 -0.44
N LYS A 100 -13.70 -1.36 -1.14
CA LYS A 100 -13.42 -2.16 -2.34
C LYS A 100 -13.05 -1.21 -3.49
N LEU A 101 -12.16 -1.64 -4.37
CA LEU A 101 -11.93 -0.95 -5.63
C LEU A 101 -12.81 -1.60 -6.70
N ASP A 102 -13.55 -0.77 -7.42
CA ASP A 102 -14.23 -1.20 -8.64
C ASP A 102 -13.16 -1.41 -9.72
N LYS A 103 -13.06 -2.67 -10.18
CA LYS A 103 -12.13 -3.08 -11.23
C LYS A 103 -12.72 -2.81 -12.60
#